data_AF-A0A822XX05-F1
#
_entry.id   AF-A0A822XX05-F1
#
_cell.length_a   1.000
_cell.length_b   1.000
_cell.length_c   1.000
_cell.angle_alpha   90.00
_cell.angle_beta   90.00
_cell.angle_gamma   90.00
#
_symmetry.space_group_name_H-M   'P 1'
#
loop_
_entity.id
_entity.type
_entity.pdbx_description
1 polymer ?
#
loop_
_entity_poly.entity_id
_entity_poly.type
_entity_poly.pdbx_seq_one_letter_code
_entity_poly.pdbx_strand_id
1 'polypeptide(L)'
;MFLFYLQLPFLLGVPILEKLAAPIAPFFVGRTGRQLFLTDGKPSKPPLLLRMASDCEDGKFISALGAFRCRIVYANVSYDHMVGWRTSSIRREKELVKPPRRSLDGYKHVVDVEYCPPVSSKGPHFPPEAAKAKEAAQNEPSTQNTTEYHDIMEEEMIRGLQRLGWKKVDVSFHSAFWPFFAHNNIHVKNEWLHNAGVGVVAHVADSIKQQESTPLIAASL
;
A
#
# COMPACT_ATOMS: atom_id res chain seq x y z
N MET A 1 17.78 -7.98 -14.50
CA MET A 1 17.85 -9.24 -13.72
C MET A 1 17.76 -8.89 -12.23
N PHE A 2 16.59 -8.40 -11.80
CA PHE A 2 16.29 -8.20 -10.39
C PHE A 2 15.54 -9.43 -9.90
N LEU A 3 16.00 -9.97 -8.77
CA LEU A 3 15.54 -11.19 -8.14
C LEU A 3 14.01 -11.20 -7.95
N PHE A 4 13.32 -11.85 -8.87
CA PHE A 4 11.96 -12.39 -8.69
C PHE A 4 11.92 -13.59 -7.70
N TYR A 5 12.99 -13.81 -6.93
CA TYR A 5 13.17 -14.91 -5.98
C TYR A 5 13.15 -14.45 -4.50
N LEU A 6 12.44 -13.37 -4.19
CA LEU A 6 11.94 -13.14 -2.83
C LEU A 6 10.42 -13.10 -2.79
N GLN A 7 9.75 -13.94 -3.59
CA GLN A 7 8.67 -14.69 -2.97
C GLN A 7 9.35 -15.59 -1.96
N LEU A 8 9.01 -15.49 -0.67
CA LEU A 8 9.08 -16.66 0.19
C LEU A 8 7.85 -17.49 -0.21
N PRO A 9 7.95 -18.43 -1.17
CA PRO A 9 6.80 -19.12 -1.74
C PRO A 9 6.25 -20.20 -0.78
N PHE A 10 6.71 -20.18 0.48
CA PHE A 10 6.39 -21.16 1.51
C PHE A 10 5.52 -20.61 2.66
N LEU A 11 5.29 -19.29 2.73
CA LEU A 11 4.49 -18.71 3.82
C LEU A 11 3.02 -18.58 3.39
N LEU A 12 2.38 -19.72 3.09
CA LEU A 12 0.94 -19.90 2.83
C LEU A 12 0.05 -19.47 4.02
N GLY A 13 0.31 -18.33 4.66
CA GLY A 13 -0.45 -17.82 5.80
C GLY A 13 -0.46 -18.76 7.01
N VAL A 14 0.62 -19.51 7.24
CA VAL A 14 0.72 -20.42 8.39
C VAL A 14 1.49 -19.71 9.52
N PRO A 15 0.83 -19.34 10.65
CA PRO A 15 1.40 -18.47 11.69
C PRO A 15 2.66 -19.02 12.38
N ILE A 16 2.92 -20.32 12.26
CA ILE A 16 4.01 -21.02 12.95
C ILE A 16 5.36 -20.80 12.24
N LEU A 17 5.38 -20.69 10.91
CA LEU A 17 6.60 -20.46 10.13
C LEU A 17 6.99 -18.97 10.09
N GLU A 18 6.02 -18.06 10.15
CA GLU A 18 6.27 -16.61 10.32
C GLU A 18 7.02 -16.32 11.62
N LYS A 19 6.74 -17.06 12.70
CA LYS A 19 7.44 -16.95 13.99
C LYS A 19 8.89 -17.43 13.96
N LEU A 20 9.26 -18.32 13.03
CA LEU A 20 10.63 -18.85 12.89
C LEU A 20 11.48 -18.01 11.93
N ALA A 21 10.86 -17.36 10.94
CA ALA A 21 11.55 -16.51 9.97
C ALA A 21 11.70 -15.06 10.44
N ALA A 22 10.78 -14.54 11.26
CA ALA A 22 10.81 -13.16 11.77
C ALA A 22 12.12 -12.76 12.50
N PRO A 23 12.76 -13.61 13.32
CA PRO A 23 14.01 -13.25 13.99
C PRO A 23 15.22 -13.14 13.07
N ILE A 24 15.20 -13.85 11.93
CA ILE A 24 16.34 -13.97 10.99
C ILE A 24 16.15 -13.15 9.71
N ALA A 25 14.92 -12.77 9.37
CA ALA A 25 14.61 -11.95 8.20
C ALA A 25 15.46 -10.66 8.11
N PRO A 26 15.75 -9.92 9.20
CA PRO A 26 16.61 -8.72 9.12
C PRO A 26 18.03 -8.99 8.62
N PHE A 27 18.54 -10.22 8.77
CA PHE A 27 19.90 -10.62 8.33
C PHE A 27 19.97 -11.04 6.86
N PHE A 28 18.87 -11.56 6.29
CA PHE A 28 18.82 -12.07 4.92
C PHE A 28 18.16 -11.11 3.93
N VAL A 29 17.55 -10.04 4.44
CA VAL A 29 16.85 -9.08 3.61
C VAL A 29 17.81 -7.95 3.23
N GLY A 30 18.04 -7.80 1.91
CA GLY A 30 18.86 -6.70 1.37
C GLY A 30 18.28 -5.31 1.69
N ARG A 31 19.01 -4.25 1.30
CA ARG A 31 18.64 -2.85 1.62
C ARG A 31 17.16 -2.52 1.37
N THR A 32 16.63 -2.91 0.21
CA THR A 32 15.24 -2.64 -0.17
C THR A 32 14.23 -3.31 0.73
N GLY A 33 14.46 -4.57 1.12
CA GLY A 33 13.49 -5.23 1.99
C GLY A 33 13.58 -4.72 3.44
N ARG A 34 14.75 -4.28 3.92
CA ARG A 34 14.84 -3.60 5.22
C ARG A 34 14.00 -2.32 5.24
N GLN A 35 14.00 -1.58 4.14
CA GLN A 35 13.15 -0.40 3.96
C GLN A 35 11.66 -0.77 3.88
N LEU A 36 11.32 -1.84 3.15
CA LEU A 36 9.95 -2.34 3.04
C LEU A 36 9.37 -2.79 4.38
N PHE A 37 10.17 -3.46 5.21
CA PHE A 37 9.79 -3.91 6.55
C PHE A 37 10.05 -2.86 7.64
N LEU A 38 10.38 -1.61 7.29
CA LEU A 38 10.61 -0.51 8.24
C LEU A 38 11.75 -0.74 9.26
N THR A 39 12.68 -1.66 8.96
CA THR A 39 13.82 -2.03 9.83
C THR A 39 15.12 -1.30 9.45
N ASP A 40 15.05 -0.32 8.54
CA ASP A 40 16.19 0.48 8.11
C ASP A 40 16.55 1.58 9.12
N GLY A 41 17.85 1.91 9.19
CA GLY A 41 18.37 2.97 10.06
C GLY A 41 18.44 2.61 11.55
N LYS A 42 18.87 3.60 12.35
CA LYS A 42 18.96 3.49 13.82
C LYS A 42 17.56 3.59 14.46
N PRO A 43 17.34 3.04 15.67
CA PRO A 43 16.05 3.16 16.36
C PRO A 43 15.55 4.60 16.52
N SER A 44 16.47 5.53 16.78
CA SER A 44 16.17 6.96 16.95
C SER A 44 15.90 7.73 15.65
N LYS A 45 15.88 7.05 14.50
CA LYS A 45 15.64 7.66 13.20
C LYS A 45 14.40 7.07 12.54
N PRO A 46 13.55 7.89 11.90
CA PRO A 46 12.41 7.40 11.15
C PRO A 46 12.85 6.51 9.99
N PRO A 47 12.14 5.40 9.69
CA PRO A 47 12.41 4.58 8.52
C PRO A 47 12.14 5.36 7.22
N LEU A 48 12.76 4.95 6.11
CA LEU A 48 12.63 5.66 4.83
C LEU A 48 11.17 5.87 4.40
N LEU A 49 10.32 4.86 4.52
CA LEU A 49 8.92 4.97 4.06
C LEU A 49 8.11 6.01 4.86
N LEU A 50 8.35 6.12 6.17
CA LEU A 50 7.76 7.18 6.97
C LEU A 50 8.23 8.56 6.53
N ARG A 51 9.51 8.70 6.20
CA ARG A 51 10.09 9.96 5.69
C ARG A 51 9.46 10.35 4.36
N MET A 52 9.23 9.39 3.46
CA MET A 52 8.55 9.59 2.18
C MET A 52 7.07 9.98 2.32
N ALA A 53 6.44 9.72 3.47
CA ALA A 53 5.10 10.19 3.78
C ALA A 53 5.05 11.68 4.23
N SER A 54 6.17 12.41 4.11
CA SER A 54 6.32 13.83 4.43
C SER A 54 7.30 14.52 3.49
N ASP A 55 7.30 15.85 3.48
CA ASP A 55 8.43 16.61 2.96
C ASP A 55 9.48 16.75 4.06
N CYS A 56 10.74 16.46 3.75
CA CYS A 56 11.86 16.58 4.67
C CYS A 56 13.12 17.12 3.96
N GLU A 57 14.25 17.12 4.66
CA GLU A 57 15.54 17.59 4.11
C GLU A 57 16.01 16.80 2.89
N ASP A 58 15.71 15.49 2.83
CA ASP A 58 16.08 14.62 1.71
C ASP A 58 15.25 14.87 0.44
N GLY A 59 14.09 15.53 0.57
CA GLY A 59 13.20 15.70 -0.57
C GLY A 59 11.78 16.15 -0.22
N LYS A 60 11.11 16.67 -1.24
CA LYS A 60 9.72 17.12 -1.20
C LYS A 60 8.77 16.03 -1.67
N PHE A 61 8.75 14.89 -0.98
CA PHE A 61 8.04 13.68 -1.43
C PHE A 61 6.53 13.89 -1.56
N ILE A 62 5.88 14.47 -0.54
CA ILE A 62 4.42 14.69 -0.56
C ILE A 62 4.08 15.85 -1.48
N SER A 63 4.88 16.91 -1.52
CA SER A 63 4.63 18.01 -2.48
C SER A 63 4.82 17.55 -3.93
N ALA A 64 5.83 16.73 -4.23
CA ALA A 64 6.03 16.16 -5.56
C ALA A 64 4.87 15.23 -5.96
N LEU A 65 4.40 14.37 -5.04
CA LEU A 65 3.20 13.56 -5.24
C LEU A 65 1.94 14.44 -5.42
N GLY A 66 1.88 15.56 -4.71
CA GLY A 66 0.84 16.58 -4.81
C GLY A 66 0.77 17.28 -6.17
N ALA A 67 1.91 17.41 -6.86
CA ALA A 67 2.01 18.05 -8.17
C ALA A 67 1.30 17.27 -9.29
N PHE A 68 1.06 15.97 -9.10
CA PHE A 68 0.23 15.21 -10.03
C PHE A 68 -1.23 15.68 -9.96
N ARG A 69 -1.81 16.05 -11.11
CA ARG A 69 -3.22 16.43 -11.23
C ARG A 69 -4.15 15.32 -10.71
N CYS A 70 -3.70 14.08 -10.80
CA CYS A 70 -4.45 12.93 -10.35
C CYS A 70 -3.58 11.94 -9.58
N ARG A 71 -4.20 11.36 -8.57
CA ARG A 71 -3.67 10.26 -7.79
C ARG A 71 -4.76 9.22 -7.65
N ILE A 72 -4.53 8.05 -8.24
CA ILE A 72 -5.43 6.90 -8.15
C ILE A 72 -4.68 5.75 -7.50
N VAL A 73 -5.27 5.12 -6.50
CA VAL A 73 -4.77 3.88 -5.90
C VAL A 73 -5.73 2.74 -6.20
N TYR A 74 -5.17 1.59 -6.56
CA TYR A 74 -5.91 0.37 -6.80
C TYR A 74 -5.56 -0.64 -5.72
N ALA A 75 -6.57 -1.18 -5.05
CA ALA A 75 -6.38 -2.05 -3.91
C ALA A 75 -7.23 -3.31 -4.03
N ASN A 76 -6.61 -4.47 -3.80
CA ASN A 76 -7.36 -5.72 -3.68
C ASN A 76 -8.08 -5.75 -2.33
N VAL A 77 -9.40 -5.89 -2.36
CA VAL A 77 -10.22 -5.98 -1.13
C VAL A 77 -10.16 -7.35 -0.46
N SER A 78 -9.75 -8.37 -1.23
CA SER A 78 -9.72 -9.76 -0.79
C SER A 78 -8.71 -10.58 -1.58
N TYR A 79 -8.27 -11.69 -0.99
CA TYR A 79 -7.41 -12.72 -1.62
C TYR A 79 -6.02 -12.24 -2.05
N ASP A 80 -5.59 -11.03 -1.66
CA ASP A 80 -4.21 -10.58 -1.77
C ASP A 80 -3.50 -10.80 -0.42
N HIS A 81 -2.70 -11.85 -0.36
CA HIS A 81 -1.92 -12.19 0.84
C HIS A 81 -0.59 -11.45 0.92
N MET A 82 -0.21 -10.68 -0.10
CA MET A 82 1.07 -9.98 -0.15
C MET A 82 0.95 -8.51 0.25
N VAL A 83 -0.16 -7.86 -0.13
CA VAL A 83 -0.42 -6.47 0.25
C VAL A 83 -1.82 -6.35 0.81
N GLY A 84 -1.92 -5.92 2.08
CA GLY A 84 -3.20 -5.74 2.75
C GLY A 84 -4.05 -4.63 2.12
N TRP A 85 -5.37 -4.78 2.21
CA TRP A 85 -6.32 -3.82 1.65
C TRP A 85 -6.16 -2.41 2.24
N ARG A 86 -6.00 -2.31 3.57
CA ARG A 86 -5.82 -1.04 4.28
C ARG A 86 -4.64 -0.23 3.75
N THR A 87 -3.47 -0.85 3.66
CA THR A 87 -2.22 -0.18 3.30
C THR A 87 -2.21 0.19 1.82
N SER A 88 -2.69 -0.70 0.93
CA SER A 88 -2.80 -0.42 -0.50
C SER A 88 -3.87 0.62 -0.86
N SER A 89 -4.93 0.74 -0.05
CA SER A 89 -5.98 1.75 -0.25
C SER A 89 -5.77 3.06 0.53
N ILE A 90 -4.69 3.16 1.32
CA ILE A 90 -4.42 4.31 2.19
C ILE A 90 -5.64 4.58 3.11
N ARG A 91 -6.12 3.52 3.76
CA ARG A 91 -7.28 3.54 4.67
C ARG A 91 -6.92 2.90 6.01
N ARG A 92 -7.51 3.41 7.09
CA ARG A 92 -7.54 2.75 8.41
C ARG A 92 -8.58 1.63 8.43
N GLU A 93 -8.56 0.74 9.44
CA GLU A 93 -9.60 -0.31 9.58
C GLU A 93 -11.00 0.26 9.49
N LYS A 94 -11.24 1.31 10.28
CA LYS A 94 -12.55 1.93 10.44
C LYS A 94 -13.03 2.65 9.17
N GLU A 95 -12.14 2.86 8.22
CA GLU A 95 -12.42 3.48 6.91
C GLU A 95 -12.71 2.43 5.84
N LEU A 96 -12.48 1.13 6.13
CA LEU A 96 -12.83 0.06 5.21
C LEU A 96 -14.34 -0.16 5.22
N VAL A 97 -14.93 -0.07 4.04
CA VAL A 97 -16.34 -0.41 3.81
C VAL A 97 -16.47 -1.90 3.49
N LYS A 98 -17.68 -2.46 3.53
CA LYS A 98 -17.89 -3.80 2.99
C LYS A 98 -17.92 -3.70 1.46
N PRO A 99 -17.02 -4.39 0.72
CA PRO A 99 -16.96 -4.22 -0.72
C PRO A 99 -18.23 -4.79 -1.37
N PRO A 100 -18.81 -4.10 -2.37
CA PRO A 100 -19.90 -4.64 -3.16
C PRO A 100 -19.51 -5.96 -3.81
N ARG A 101 -20.45 -6.90 -3.92
CA ARG A 101 -20.26 -8.17 -4.65
C ARG A 101 -20.50 -8.06 -6.16
N ARG A 102 -20.68 -6.84 -6.65
CA ARG A 102 -20.93 -6.54 -8.06
C ARG A 102 -19.80 -5.71 -8.60
N SER A 103 -19.41 -5.99 -9.84
CA SER A 103 -18.48 -5.12 -10.55
C SER A 103 -19.21 -3.85 -11.01
N LEU A 104 -18.43 -2.78 -11.21
CA LEU A 104 -18.87 -1.58 -11.88
C LEU A 104 -19.18 -1.91 -13.35
N ASP A 105 -20.24 -1.30 -13.89
CA ASP A 105 -20.62 -1.49 -15.28
C ASP A 105 -19.44 -1.15 -16.22
N GLY A 106 -19.11 -2.07 -17.12
CA GLY A 106 -18.00 -1.94 -18.07
C GLY A 106 -16.62 -2.39 -17.55
N TYR A 107 -16.43 -2.57 -16.23
CA TYR A 107 -15.12 -2.94 -15.66
C TYR A 107 -15.24 -4.12 -14.69
N LYS A 108 -15.09 -5.33 -15.22
CA LYS A 108 -15.11 -6.55 -14.40
C LYS A 108 -14.03 -6.46 -13.30
N HIS A 109 -14.40 -6.89 -12.08
CA HIS A 109 -13.58 -6.90 -10.87
C HIS A 109 -13.28 -5.55 -10.22
N VAL A 110 -13.56 -4.41 -10.86
CA VAL A 110 -13.62 -3.12 -10.15
C VAL A 110 -14.94 -3.09 -9.39
N VAL A 111 -14.92 -3.01 -8.06
CA VAL A 111 -16.14 -3.16 -7.24
C VAL A 111 -16.57 -1.87 -6.55
N ASP A 112 -15.65 -0.93 -6.35
CA ASP A 112 -15.97 0.39 -5.82
C ASP A 112 -14.96 1.44 -6.30
N VAL A 113 -15.42 2.67 -6.48
CA VAL A 113 -14.60 3.82 -6.87
C VAL A 113 -15.06 5.04 -6.08
N GLU A 114 -14.17 5.56 -5.25
CA GLU A 114 -14.46 6.68 -4.35
C GLU A 114 -13.41 7.77 -4.52
N TYR A 115 -13.82 9.04 -4.49
CA TYR A 115 -12.88 10.15 -4.32
C TYR A 115 -12.85 10.59 -2.86
N CYS A 116 -11.69 10.45 -2.22
CA CYS A 116 -11.44 10.95 -0.88
C CYS A 116 -10.69 12.29 -0.95
N PRO A 117 -11.27 13.39 -0.42
CA PRO A 117 -10.58 14.68 -0.40
C PRO A 117 -9.37 14.66 0.56
N PRO A 118 -8.43 15.61 0.42
CA PRO A 118 -7.33 15.79 1.36
C PRO A 118 -7.82 15.96 2.80
N VAL A 119 -7.14 15.31 3.74
CA VAL A 119 -7.36 15.46 5.18
C VAL A 119 -6.36 16.45 5.76
N SER A 120 -6.85 17.51 6.43
CA SER A 120 -5.99 18.44 7.15
C SER A 120 -5.30 17.73 8.31
N SER A 121 -3.97 17.78 8.33
CA SER A 121 -3.14 17.04 9.25
C SER A 121 -1.77 17.72 9.36
N LYS A 122 -1.13 17.60 10.54
CA LYS A 122 0.25 18.05 10.75
C LYS A 122 1.29 17.22 9.99
N GLY A 123 0.88 16.11 9.35
CA GLY A 123 1.78 15.15 8.68
C GLY A 123 2.12 13.96 9.56
N PRO A 124 2.97 13.05 9.06
CA PRO A 124 3.52 11.98 9.88
C PRO A 124 4.54 12.55 10.87
N HIS A 125 4.68 11.87 11.99
CA HIS A 125 5.66 12.15 13.03
C HIS A 125 6.41 10.84 13.34
N PHE A 126 7.59 10.99 13.93
CA PHE A 126 8.31 9.86 14.53
C PHE A 126 8.38 10.09 16.04
N PRO A 127 7.30 9.78 16.77
CA PRO A 127 7.21 10.09 18.20
C PRO A 127 8.18 9.24 19.03
N PRO A 128 8.53 9.67 20.26
CA PRO A 128 9.41 8.89 21.14
C PRO A 128 8.96 7.44 21.36
N GLU A 129 7.65 7.20 21.39
CA GLU A 129 7.04 5.88 21.49
C GLU A 129 7.39 5.00 20.28
N ALA A 130 7.36 5.57 19.07
CA ALA A 130 7.77 4.86 17.86
C ALA A 130 9.25 4.49 17.87
N ALA A 131 10.11 5.38 18.39
CA ALA A 131 11.54 5.11 18.52
C ALA A 131 11.81 3.96 19.51
N LYS A 132 11.11 3.96 20.66
CA LYS A 132 11.17 2.87 21.65
C LYS A 132 10.65 1.56 21.09
N ALA A 133 9.51 1.58 20.39
CA ALA A 133 8.94 0.38 19.76
C ALA A 133 9.87 -0.18 18.68
N LYS A 134 10.50 0.69 17.88
CA LYS A 134 11.52 0.31 16.90
C LYS A 134 12.74 -0.33 17.56
N GLU A 135 13.23 0.26 18.65
CA GLU A 135 14.35 -0.29 19.41
C GLU A 135 14.04 -1.67 19.97
N ALA A 136 12.86 -1.83 20.59
CA ALA A 136 12.39 -3.11 21.10
C ALA A 136 12.27 -4.16 20.00
N ALA A 137 11.68 -3.80 18.85
CA ALA A 137 11.53 -4.69 17.70
C ALA A 137 12.88 -5.09 17.06
N GLN A 138 13.92 -4.24 17.18
CA GLN A 138 15.26 -4.53 16.67
C GLN A 138 16.12 -5.34 17.65
N ASN A 139 16.03 -5.05 18.95
CA ASN A 139 16.84 -5.71 19.98
C ASN A 139 16.29 -7.08 20.37
N GLU A 140 14.98 -7.19 20.54
CA GLU A 140 14.29 -8.43 20.92
C GLU A 140 13.03 -8.60 20.04
N PRO A 141 13.20 -9.09 18.80
CA PRO A 141 12.09 -9.26 17.87
C PRO A 141 11.06 -10.25 18.42
N SER A 142 9.86 -9.74 18.72
CA SER A 142 8.69 -10.53 19.09
C SER A 142 7.49 -10.11 18.24
N THR A 143 6.49 -10.97 18.12
CA THR A 143 5.24 -10.62 17.41
C THR A 143 4.62 -9.35 17.98
N GLN A 144 4.60 -9.21 19.31
CA GLN A 144 4.01 -8.05 19.97
C GLN A 144 4.77 -6.75 19.65
N ASN A 145 6.08 -6.72 19.88
CA ASN A 145 6.89 -5.51 19.65
C ASN A 145 6.88 -5.09 18.17
N THR A 146 6.90 -6.09 17.28
CA THR A 146 6.84 -5.87 15.83
C THR A 146 5.48 -5.26 15.45
N THR A 147 4.37 -5.87 15.85
CA THR A 147 3.03 -5.35 15.56
C THR A 147 2.84 -3.94 16.12
N GLU A 148 3.23 -3.67 17.37
CA GLU A 148 3.11 -2.34 17.97
C GLU A 148 3.86 -1.28 17.16
N TYR A 149 5.11 -1.56 16.76
CA TYR A 149 5.88 -0.65 15.91
C TYR A 149 5.20 -0.44 14.55
N HIS A 150 4.76 -1.52 13.90
CA HIS A 150 4.10 -1.44 12.59
C HIS A 150 2.78 -0.67 12.63
N ASP A 151 1.97 -0.83 13.68
CA ASP A 151 0.71 -0.11 13.84
C ASP A 151 0.94 1.41 13.98
N ILE A 152 1.93 1.82 14.75
CA ILE A 152 2.30 3.25 14.89
C ILE A 152 2.79 3.80 13.53
N MET A 153 3.63 3.04 12.81
CA MET A 153 4.15 3.48 11.52
C MET A 153 3.06 3.54 10.45
N GLU A 154 2.16 2.57 10.40
CA GLU A 154 1.03 2.57 9.48
C GLU A 154 0.16 3.82 9.70
N GLU A 155 -0.21 4.12 10.96
CA GLU A 155 -1.04 5.28 11.28
C GLU A 155 -0.37 6.59 10.85
N GLU A 156 0.91 6.79 11.17
CA GLU A 156 1.62 8.01 10.80
C GLU A 156 1.80 8.11 9.27
N MET A 157 2.12 7.01 8.58
CA MET A 157 2.21 7.01 7.11
C MET A 157 0.86 7.33 6.44
N ILE A 158 -0.24 6.72 6.89
CA ILE A 158 -1.59 7.03 6.41
C ILE A 158 -1.90 8.52 6.63
N ARG A 159 -1.59 9.04 7.82
CA ARG A 159 -1.77 10.45 8.17
C ARG A 159 -0.99 11.41 7.26
N GLY A 160 0.19 11.00 6.80
CA GLY A 160 0.97 11.75 5.82
C GLY A 160 0.40 11.70 4.41
N LEU A 161 0.11 10.49 3.93
CA LEU A 161 -0.40 10.26 2.57
C LEU A 161 -1.80 10.85 2.36
N GLN A 162 -2.68 10.81 3.37
CA GLN A 162 -4.03 11.38 3.30
C GLN A 162 -4.07 12.91 3.30
N ARG A 163 -2.92 13.61 3.44
CA ARG A 163 -2.85 15.06 3.21
C ARG A 163 -3.07 15.45 1.75
N LEU A 164 -3.12 14.48 0.84
CA LEU A 164 -3.50 14.64 -0.54
C LEU A 164 -4.85 13.96 -0.80
N GLY A 165 -5.57 14.44 -1.82
CA GLY A 165 -6.78 13.79 -2.30
C GLY A 165 -6.45 12.59 -3.18
N TRP A 166 -7.24 11.52 -3.05
CA TRP A 166 -7.04 10.23 -3.72
C TRP A 166 -8.35 9.74 -4.34
N LYS A 167 -8.29 9.28 -5.60
CA LYS A 167 -9.31 8.38 -6.13
C LYS A 167 -8.93 6.96 -5.73
N LYS A 168 -9.76 6.29 -4.95
CA LYS A 168 -9.52 4.93 -4.45
C LYS A 168 -10.38 3.97 -5.25
N VAL A 169 -9.74 2.96 -5.83
CA VAL A 169 -10.39 1.94 -6.64
C VAL A 169 -10.21 0.61 -5.95
N ASP A 170 -11.32 0.03 -5.51
CA ASP A 170 -11.34 -1.26 -4.86
C ASP A 170 -11.60 -2.35 -5.90
N VAL A 171 -10.75 -3.37 -5.87
CA VAL A 171 -10.72 -4.48 -6.82
C VAL A 171 -11.01 -5.78 -6.09
N SER A 172 -11.87 -6.62 -6.66
CA SER A 172 -12.15 -7.94 -6.13
C SER A 172 -12.25 -9.00 -7.21
N PHE A 173 -11.42 -10.04 -7.07
CA PHE A 173 -11.43 -11.22 -7.93
C PHE A 173 -12.34 -12.33 -7.41
N HIS A 174 -13.31 -12.02 -6.53
CA HIS A 174 -14.21 -13.03 -5.94
C HIS A 174 -14.99 -13.87 -6.98
N SER A 175 -15.20 -13.35 -8.18
CA SER A 175 -15.88 -14.02 -9.30
C SER A 175 -14.90 -14.62 -10.33
N ALA A 176 -13.59 -14.55 -10.08
CA ALA A 176 -12.58 -15.19 -10.92
C ALA A 176 -12.50 -16.69 -10.59
N PHE A 177 -12.05 -17.48 -11.56
CA PHE A 177 -11.92 -18.93 -11.41
C PHE A 177 -10.86 -19.30 -10.34
N TRP A 178 -9.82 -18.48 -10.20
CA TRP A 178 -8.79 -18.61 -9.15
C TRP A 178 -8.61 -17.27 -8.40
N PRO A 179 -9.44 -16.99 -7.38
CA PRO A 179 -9.41 -15.71 -6.66
C PRO A 179 -8.09 -15.48 -5.88
N PHE A 180 -7.42 -16.55 -5.44
CA PHE A 180 -6.14 -16.49 -4.69
C PHE A 180 -4.96 -15.92 -5.50
N PHE A 181 -5.12 -15.70 -6.80
CA PHE A 181 -4.15 -14.98 -7.64
C PHE A 181 -4.42 -13.47 -7.73
N ALA A 182 -5.22 -12.89 -6.84
CA ALA A 182 -5.60 -11.47 -6.87
C ALA A 182 -4.42 -10.51 -7.11
N HIS A 183 -3.29 -10.75 -6.45
CA HIS A 183 -2.09 -9.93 -6.63
C HIS A 183 -1.48 -10.01 -8.04
N ASN A 184 -1.54 -11.18 -8.68
CA ASN A 184 -1.05 -11.34 -10.05
C ASN A 184 -2.10 -10.91 -11.08
N ASN A 185 -3.38 -11.10 -10.76
CA ASN A 185 -4.50 -10.69 -11.58
C ASN A 185 -4.54 -9.16 -11.74
N ILE A 186 -4.39 -8.38 -10.67
CA ILE A 186 -4.47 -6.91 -10.74
C ILE A 186 -3.43 -6.29 -11.69
N HIS A 187 -2.29 -6.97 -11.90
CA HIS A 187 -1.22 -6.54 -12.80
C HIS A 187 -1.22 -7.24 -14.16
N VAL A 188 -2.07 -8.25 -14.39
CA VAL A 188 -2.12 -9.07 -15.61
C VAL A 188 -0.72 -9.55 -16.04
N LYS A 189 0.06 -10.15 -15.13
CA LYS A 189 1.46 -10.56 -15.42
C LYS A 189 1.59 -11.58 -16.57
N ASN A 190 0.53 -12.31 -16.85
CA ASN A 190 0.45 -13.28 -17.95
C ASN A 190 -1.00 -13.30 -18.44
N GLU A 191 -1.25 -12.82 -19.65
CA GLU A 191 -2.60 -12.70 -20.20
C GLU A 191 -3.34 -14.04 -20.29
N TRP A 192 -2.63 -15.17 -20.43
CA TRP A 192 -3.26 -16.49 -20.49
C TRP A 192 -3.81 -16.97 -19.14
N LEU A 193 -3.17 -16.59 -18.02
CA LEU A 193 -3.53 -17.04 -16.67
C LEU A 193 -4.20 -15.95 -15.81
N HIS A 194 -3.95 -14.68 -16.10
CA HIS A 194 -4.34 -13.54 -15.27
C HIS A 194 -5.30 -12.58 -16.01
N ASN A 195 -6.02 -13.07 -17.03
CA ASN A 195 -6.98 -12.28 -17.80
C ASN A 195 -8.11 -11.67 -16.95
N ALA A 196 -8.34 -12.18 -15.73
CA ALA A 196 -9.31 -11.62 -14.81
C ALA A 196 -9.02 -10.13 -14.54
N GLY A 197 -7.76 -9.68 -14.60
CA GLY A 197 -7.40 -8.28 -14.40
C GLY A 197 -7.68 -7.34 -15.59
N VAL A 198 -8.07 -7.85 -16.76
CA VAL A 198 -8.24 -7.01 -17.97
C VAL A 198 -9.24 -5.86 -17.74
N GLY A 199 -10.32 -6.11 -17.00
CA GLY A 199 -11.28 -5.06 -16.62
C GLY A 199 -10.66 -3.95 -15.76
N VAL A 200 -9.71 -4.30 -14.89
CA VAL A 200 -8.96 -3.35 -14.07
C VAL A 200 -8.00 -2.52 -14.93
N VAL A 201 -7.27 -3.17 -15.84
CA VAL A 201 -6.36 -2.49 -16.78
C VAL A 201 -7.12 -1.53 -17.71
N ALA A 202 -8.29 -1.94 -18.20
CA ALA A 202 -9.17 -1.06 -18.98
C ALA A 202 -9.60 0.17 -18.16
N HIS A 203 -10.00 -0.03 -16.90
CA HIS A 203 -10.34 1.08 -16.01
C HIS A 203 -9.16 2.03 -15.76
N VAL A 204 -7.93 1.52 -15.63
CA VAL A 204 -6.71 2.33 -15.54
C VAL A 204 -6.52 3.17 -16.81
N ALA A 205 -6.56 2.54 -17.98
CA ALA A 205 -6.35 3.21 -19.25
C ALA A 205 -7.40 4.31 -19.50
N ASP A 206 -8.68 4.02 -19.25
CA ASP A 206 -9.75 5.00 -19.43
C ASP A 206 -9.71 6.09 -18.37
N SER A 207 -9.31 5.77 -17.14
CA SER A 207 -9.04 6.78 -16.11
C SER A 207 -7.94 7.75 -16.54
N ILE A 208 -6.86 7.28 -17.19
CA ILE A 208 -5.77 8.15 -17.71
C ILE A 208 -6.28 9.04 -18.84
N LYS A 209 -6.99 8.47 -19.84
CA LYS A 209 -7.55 9.23 -20.97
C LYS A 209 -8.53 10.32 -20.54
N GLN A 210 -9.40 10.03 -19.57
CA GLN A 210 -10.35 11.00 -19.03
C GLN A 210 -9.64 12.25 -18.49
N GLN A 211 -8.42 12.11 -17.97
CA GLN A 211 -7.66 13.22 -17.39
C GLN A 211 -7.07 14.13 -18.45
N GLU A 212 -6.62 13.55 -19.56
CA GLU A 212 -6.14 14.30 -20.72
C GLU A 212 -7.28 15.07 -21.39
N SER A 213 -8.50 14.51 -21.38
CA SER A 213 -9.68 15.11 -21.99
C SER A 213 -10.37 16.19 -21.13
N THR A 214 -10.07 16.28 -19.83
CA THR A 214 -10.69 17.27 -18.94
C THR A 214 -10.01 18.64 -19.12
N PRO A 215 -10.73 19.69 -19.59
CA PRO A 215 -10.15 21.01 -19.84
C PRO A 215 -9.44 21.59 -18.61
N LEU A 216 -8.43 22.42 -18.83
CA LEU A 216 -7.82 23.27 -17.81
C LEU A 216 -8.90 24.26 -17.32
N ILE A 217 -9.63 23.91 -16.27
CA ILE A 217 -10.26 24.93 -15.44
C ILE A 217 -9.11 25.55 -14.66
N ALA A 218 -8.56 26.64 -15.20
CA ALA A 218 -7.70 27.53 -14.43
C ALA A 218 -8.50 27.97 -13.20
N ALA A 219 -8.11 27.50 -12.02
CA ALA A 219 -8.57 28.11 -10.79
C ALA A 219 -7.99 29.53 -10.78
N SER A 220 -8.85 30.52 -10.95
CA SER A 220 -8.52 31.93 -10.79
C SER A 220 -7.86 32.13 -9.43
N LEU A 221 -6.73 32.85 -9.44
CA LEU A 221 -5.95 33.28 -8.28
C LEU A 221 -6.78 34.08 -7.28
#